data_AF-W1Y4P2-F1
#
_entry.id   AF-W1Y4P2-F1
#
_cell.length_a   1.000
_cell.length_b   1.000
_cell.length_c   1.000
_cell.angle_alpha   90.00
_cell.angle_beta   90.00
_cell.angle_gamma   90.00
#
_symmetry.space_group_name_H-M   'P 1'
#
loop_
_entity.id
_entity.type
_entity.pdbx_description
1 polymer ?
#
loop_
_entity_poly.entity_id
_entity_poly.type
_entity_poly.pdbx_seq_one_letter_code
_entity_poly.pdbx_strand_id
1 'polypeptide(L)' 'MKLINNNLVSISDFTLNESTGGYYLSRKANNTFIKYYEEKIRSKNSYFKHAHFPMSFRYSILFNIYELVR' A
#
# COMPACT_ATOMS: atom_id res chain seq x y z
N MET A 1 8.11 2.52 -3.56
CA MET A 1 9.41 3.21 -3.55
C MET A 1 9.79 3.84 -2.22
N LYS A 2 8.92 4.58 -1.51
CA LYS A 2 9.31 5.28 -0.26
C LYS A 2 9.95 4.37 0.82
N LEU A 3 9.47 3.14 0.99
CA LEU A 3 10.06 2.18 1.93
C LEU A 3 11.48 1.75 1.55
N ILE A 4 11.75 1.58 0.26
CA ILE A 4 13.06 1.19 -0.27
C ILE A 4 14.01 2.40 -0.23
N ASN A 5 13.57 3.56 -0.74
CA ASN A 5 14.38 4.77 -0.82
C ASN A 5 14.79 5.30 0.57
N ASN A 6 14.00 5.00 1.60
CA ASN A 6 14.29 5.40 2.98
C ASN A 6 14.96 4.26 3.78
N ASN A 7 15.43 3.20 3.14
CA ASN A 7 16.06 2.03 3.77
C ASN A 7 15.23 1.40 4.90
N LEU A 8 13.90 1.47 4.82
CA LEU A 8 12.99 0.85 5.80
C LEU A 8 12.72 -0.63 5.50
N VAL A 9 12.90 -1.03 4.24
CA VAL A 9 12.88 -2.41 3.76
C VAL A 9 14.03 -2.56 2.78
N SER A 10 14.81 -3.62 2.95
CA SER A 10 16.04 -3.90 2.21
C SER A 10 16.07 -5.35 1.71
N ILE A 11 17.07 -5.72 0.90
CA ILE A 11 17.16 -7.09 0.37
C ILE A 11 17.39 -8.12 1.48
N SER A 12 18.05 -7.75 2.58
CA SER A 12 18.25 -8.62 3.75
C SER A 12 16.95 -8.91 4.51
N ASP A 13 15.87 -8.18 4.25
CA ASP A 13 14.56 -8.45 4.82
C ASP A 13 13.80 -9.54 4.05
N PHE A 14 14.36 -10.09 2.98
CA PHE A 14 13.75 -11.16 2.20
C PHE A 14 14.47 -12.49 2.44
N THR A 15 13.69 -13.57 2.47
CA THR A 15 14.21 -14.93 2.58
C THR A 15 13.62 -15.77 1.46
N LEU A 16 14.50 -16.49 0.75
CA LEU A 16 14.09 -17.47 -0.24
C LEU A 16 13.51 -18.69 0.46
N ASN A 17 12.32 -19.11 0.05
CA ASN A 17 11.79 -20.42 0.37
C ASN A 17 12.13 -21.37 -0.77
N GLU A 18 13.12 -22.25 -0.55
CA GLU A 18 13.59 -23.19 -1.58
C GLU A 18 12.51 -24.15 -2.06
N SER A 19 11.53 -24.49 -1.22
CA SER A 19 10.44 -25.40 -1.59
C SER A 19 9.43 -24.79 -2.57
N THR A 20 9.23 -23.47 -2.52
CA THR A 20 8.29 -22.76 -3.40
C THR A 20 8.98 -21.90 -4.46
N GLY A 21 10.29 -21.66 -4.34
CA GLY A 21 11.04 -20.70 -5.15
C GLY A 21 10.69 -19.24 -4.85
N GLY A 22 9.83 -18.97 -3.86
CA GLY A 22 9.34 -17.63 -3.54
C GLY A 22 10.25 -16.87 -2.56
N TYR A 23 10.32 -15.56 -2.70
CA TYR A 23 10.93 -14.68 -1.70
C TYR A 23 9.86 -14.11 -0.77
N TYR A 24 10.08 -14.22 0.53
CA TYR A 24 9.13 -13.80 1.55
C TYR A 24 9.76 -12.73 2.44
N LEU A 25 8.95 -11.73 2.79
CA LEU A 25 9.34 -10.69 3.74
C LEU A 25 9.49 -11.28 5.14
N SER A 26 10.53 -10.84 5.85
CA SER A 26 10.66 -11.05 7.28
C SER A 26 9.45 -10.46 8.00
N ARG A 27 9.09 -11.03 9.16
CA ARG A 27 7.97 -10.51 9.97
C ARG A 27 8.13 -9.02 10.27
N LYS A 28 9.36 -8.56 10.55
CA LYS A 28 9.68 -7.17 10.83
C LYS A 28 9.35 -6.28 9.63
N ALA A 29 9.86 -6.62 8.44
CA ALA A 29 9.63 -5.83 7.24
C ALA A 29 8.18 -5.88 6.77
N ASN A 30 7.51 -7.02 6.95
CA ASN A 30 6.07 -7.13 6.69
C ASN A 30 5.25 -6.17 7.57
N ASN A 31 5.54 -6.10 8.87
CA ASN A 31 4.88 -5.16 9.78
C ASN A 31 5.15 -3.70 9.39
N THR A 32 6.40 -3.37 9.01
CA THR A 32 6.75 -2.04 8.49
C THR A 32 5.96 -1.69 7.24
N PHE A 33 5.83 -2.64 6.31
CA PHE A 33 5.05 -2.46 5.08
C PHE A 33 3.56 -2.25 5.39
N ILE A 34 2.96 -3.09 6.22
CA ILE A 34 1.55 -3.00 6.60
C ILE A 34 1.26 -1.64 7.23
N LYS A 35 2.08 -1.20 8.19
CA LYS A 35 1.91 0.11 8.82
C LYS A 35 1.93 1.25 7.81
N TYR A 36 2.91 1.24 6.90
CA TYR A 36 2.99 2.24 5.83
C TYR A 36 1.79 2.21 4.89
N TYR A 37 1.32 1.02 4.52
CA TYR A 37 0.15 0.84 3.68
C TYR A 37 -1.11 1.40 4.36
N GLU A 38 -1.32 1.11 5.64
CA GLU A 38 -2.46 1.61 6.41
C GLU A 38 -2.46 3.13 6.55
N GLU A 39 -1.29 3.74 6.80
CA GLU A 39 -1.14 5.19 6.81
C GLU A 39 -1.46 5.78 5.43
N LYS A 40 -0.95 5.14 4.36
CA LYS A 40 -1.16 5.60 2.98
C LYS A 40 -2.63 5.50 2.57
N ILE A 41 -3.32 4.41 2.87
CA ILE A 41 -4.73 4.21 2.46
C ILE A 41 -5.68 5.22 3.14
N ARG A 42 -5.31 5.71 4.33
CA ARG A 42 -6.03 6.74 5.10
C ARG A 42 -5.70 8.17 4.68
N SER A 43 -4.55 8.38 4.04
CA SER A 43 -4.13 9.72 3.59
C SER A 43 -5.15 10.33 2.61
N LYS A 44 -5.53 11.59 2.86
CA LYS A 44 -6.45 12.34 2.00
C LYS A 44 -5.75 12.72 0.70
N ASN A 45 -6.49 12.63 -0.40
CA ASN A 45 -6.07 13.03 -1.73
C ASN A 45 -7.23 13.77 -2.42
N SER A 46 -6.88 14.54 -3.45
CA SER A 46 -7.84 15.25 -4.32
C SER A 46 -7.82 14.68 -5.74
N TYR A 47 -7.63 13.35 -5.86
CA TYR A 47 -7.46 12.69 -7.16
C TYR A 47 -8.73 12.81 -8.03
N PHE A 48 -9.91 12.78 -7.42
CA PHE A 48 -11.19 12.88 -8.13
C PHE A 48 -11.55 14.34 -8.31
N LYS A 49 -11.27 14.90 -9.50
CA LYS A 49 -11.65 16.28 -9.85
C LYS A 49 -13.16 16.54 -9.72
N HIS A 50 -13.98 15.50 -9.86
CA HIS A 50 -15.44 15.56 -9.73
C HIS A 50 -15.93 15.44 -8.29
N ALA A 51 -15.09 14.99 -7.36
CA ALA A 51 -15.43 15.01 -5.96
C ALA A 51 -15.17 16.41 -5.39
N HIS A 52 -16.21 17.06 -4.88
CA HIS A 52 -16.12 18.40 -4.30
C HIS A 52 -15.33 18.46 -2.97
N PHE A 53 -14.78 17.35 -2.49
CA PHE A 53 -14.03 17.29 -1.24
C PHE A 53 -12.88 16.26 -1.30
N PRO A 54 -11.76 16.50 -0.58
CA PRO A 54 -10.68 15.53 -0.46
C PRO A 54 -11.13 14.26 0.26
N MET A 55 -10.73 13.11 -0.25
CA MET A 55 -11.10 11.80 0.30
C MET A 55 -9.87 10.92 0.51
N SER A 56 -9.95 9.94 1.41
CA SER A 56 -8.88 8.96 1.57
C SER A 56 -8.80 8.04 0.36
N PHE A 57 -7.62 7.45 0.09
CA PHE A 57 -7.50 6.44 -0.98
C PHE A 57 -8.47 5.26 -0.79
N ARG A 58 -8.75 4.88 0.46
CA ARG A 58 -9.77 3.85 0.75
C ARG A 58 -11.14 4.24 0.20
N TYR A 59 -11.57 5.48 0.48
CA TYR A 59 -12.87 5.96 0.02
C TYR A 59 -12.90 6.20 -1.49
N SER A 60 -11.78 6.67 -2.05
CA SER A 60 -11.58 6.74 -3.50
C SER A 60 -11.85 5.43 -4.22
N ILE A 61 -11.29 4.31 -3.75
CA ILE A 61 -11.50 3.00 -4.36
C ILE A 61 -12.99 2.63 -4.32
N LEU A 62 -13.64 2.81 -3.17
CA LEU A 62 -15.08 2.55 -3.02
C LEU A 62 -15.91 3.41 -3.97
N PHE A 63 -15.58 4.70 -4.11
CA PHE A 63 -16.26 5.61 -5.02
C PHE A 63 -16.16 5.16 -6.48
N ASN A 64 -14.99 4.70 -6.94
CA ASN A 64 -14.84 4.17 -8.30
C ASN A 64 -15.69 2.92 -8.55
N ILE A 65 -15.80 2.04 -7.54
CA ILE A 65 -16.64 0.85 -7.65
C ILE A 65 -18.10 1.27 -7.85
N TYR A 66 -18.59 2.28 -7.11
CA TYR A 66 -19.95 2.79 -7.29
C TYR A 66 -20.16 3.42 -8.67
N GLU A 67 -19.20 4.20 -9.16
CA GLU A 67 -19.30 4.82 -10.49
C GLU A 67 -19.25 3.78 -11.63
N LEU A 68 -18.61 2.63 -11.44
CA LEU A 68 -18.55 1.58 -12.46
C LEU A 68 -19.89 0.83 -12.64
N VAL A 69 -20.67 0.71 -11.57
CA VAL A 69 -21.95 -0.04 -11.56
C VAL A 69 -23.13 0.84 -11.97
N ARG A 70 -22.90 2.15 -12.13
CA ARG A 70 -23.91 3.13 -12.50
C ARG A 70 -24.06 3.27 -14.01
#